data_AF-C5NZE0-F1
#
_entry.id   AF-C5NZE0-F1
#
_cell.length_a   1.000
_cell.length_b   1.000
_cell.length_c   1.000
_cell.angle_alpha   90.00
_cell.angle_beta   90.00
_cell.angle_gamma   90.00
#
_symmetry.space_group_name_H-M   'P 1'
#
loop_
_entity.id
_entity.type
_entity.pdbx_description
1 polymer ?
#
loop_
_entity_poly.entity_id
_entity_poly.type
_entity_poly.pdbx_seq_one_letter_code
_entity_poly.pdbx_strand_id
1 'polypeptide(L)'
;MRAWLIENFAVLSLGQEIISFDSFNSAYVEYLEAVRVVECTGLIKEGGGYHLSEVNLDVQAYQLQPSCLESSSQTQGATDPASDEEALQARIISLPNEELDGLWESLWQVWDIDPWCLRALAQKLAIRLGKQFPQSKLVEINAISLSSKYFSESGKLVAKMFENVETLLKEEPETLMCVFIDEVETITANREQSLKGNDPPDAMRAVNSLLTALDRLRQHPNVLVLCTSNLINALDSAFLDRVDIKQFVPLPSVRGVYEIFRSCLENLSQCGLIEGATFEVVQRDTGSPGPGLEYMTRPAEALGIPRYEMALWYRLFSRSIPKRLENIAEASVGLSGRTLRRIPALSLVLYTTGACCSVDEAVDALEQGVEEELRIRQAAQEGQQTAERRGM
;
A
#
# COMPACT_ATOMS: atom_id res chain seq x y z
N MET A 1 -24.37 8.99 -15.63
CA MET A 1 -24.08 8.11 -14.48
C MET A 1 -24.75 8.53 -13.17
N ARG A 2 -24.56 9.76 -12.67
CA ARG A 2 -25.22 10.21 -11.41
C ARG A 2 -26.75 10.03 -11.41
N ALA A 3 -27.45 10.49 -12.46
CA ALA A 3 -28.90 10.33 -12.58
C ALA A 3 -29.32 8.85 -12.57
N TRP A 4 -28.60 8.01 -13.33
CA TRP A 4 -28.81 6.57 -13.37
C TRP A 4 -28.67 5.91 -11.99
N LEU A 5 -27.68 6.30 -11.17
CA LEU A 5 -27.55 5.77 -9.80
C LEU A 5 -28.74 6.13 -8.91
N ILE A 6 -29.25 7.36 -9.02
CA ILE A 6 -30.41 7.84 -8.25
C ILE A 6 -31.70 7.14 -8.69
N GLU A 7 -31.83 6.81 -9.97
CA GLU A 7 -33.00 6.11 -10.53
C GLU A 7 -33.05 4.62 -10.15
N ASN A 8 -31.89 3.97 -10.06
CA ASN A 8 -31.80 2.52 -9.86
C ASN A 8 -31.57 2.11 -8.40
N PHE A 9 -31.03 2.99 -7.57
CA PHE A 9 -30.73 2.71 -6.16
C PHE A 9 -31.40 3.72 -5.24
N ALA A 10 -31.95 3.25 -4.13
CA ALA A 10 -32.48 4.11 -3.07
C ALA A 10 -31.47 4.33 -1.94
N VAL A 11 -30.68 3.29 -1.64
CA VAL A 11 -29.66 3.25 -0.59
C VAL A 11 -28.40 2.62 -1.13
N LEU A 12 -27.24 3.22 -0.84
CA LEU A 12 -25.92 2.63 -1.07
C LEU A 12 -25.16 2.53 0.25
N SER A 13 -24.45 1.43 0.45
CA SER A 13 -23.66 1.20 1.65
C SER A 13 -22.18 1.48 1.41
N LEU A 14 -21.50 2.06 2.41
CA LEU A 14 -20.05 2.27 2.36
C LEU A 14 -19.33 0.92 2.20
N GLY A 15 -18.41 0.83 1.24
CA GLY A 15 -17.70 -0.41 0.90
C GLY A 15 -18.48 -1.36 0.00
N GLN A 16 -19.68 -1.00 -0.45
CA GLN A 16 -20.44 -1.78 -1.40
C GLN A 16 -19.78 -1.74 -2.78
N GLU A 17 -19.62 -2.92 -3.38
CA GLU A 17 -19.19 -3.10 -4.76
C GLU A 17 -20.31 -3.75 -5.57
N ILE A 18 -20.61 -3.16 -6.72
CA ILE A 18 -21.64 -3.63 -7.64
C ILE A 18 -20.93 -4.06 -8.91
N ILE A 19 -20.97 -5.36 -9.20
CA ILE A 19 -20.26 -6.01 -10.33
C ILE A 19 -21.20 -6.62 -11.37
N SER A 20 -22.45 -6.94 -10.99
CA SER A 20 -23.45 -7.46 -11.92
C SER A 20 -24.47 -6.39 -12.22
N PHE A 21 -24.66 -6.15 -13.52
CA PHE A 21 -25.57 -5.15 -14.04
C PHE A 21 -26.65 -5.73 -14.96
N ASP A 22 -26.74 -7.06 -15.08
CA ASP A 22 -27.60 -7.78 -16.02
C ASP A 22 -29.10 -7.47 -15.83
N SER A 23 -29.47 -6.99 -14.65
CA SER A 23 -30.85 -6.62 -14.30
C SER A 23 -31.23 -5.21 -14.74
N PHE A 24 -30.29 -4.40 -15.25
CA PHE A 24 -30.52 -3.00 -15.61
C PHE A 24 -30.60 -2.81 -17.13
N ASN A 25 -31.69 -2.23 -17.61
CA ASN A 25 -31.96 -2.06 -19.03
C ASN A 25 -31.51 -0.68 -19.52
N SER A 26 -30.19 -0.48 -19.64
CA SER A 26 -29.59 0.81 -19.98
C SER A 26 -28.33 0.66 -20.82
N ALA A 27 -28.18 1.47 -21.87
CA ALA A 27 -27.03 1.44 -22.79
C ALA A 27 -25.68 1.73 -22.10
N TYR A 28 -25.69 2.31 -20.90
CA TYR A 28 -24.47 2.59 -20.14
C TYR A 28 -23.89 1.35 -19.44
N VAL A 29 -24.71 0.32 -19.22
CA VAL A 29 -24.33 -0.90 -18.49
C VAL A 29 -23.22 -1.67 -19.21
N GLU A 30 -23.22 -1.64 -20.54
CA GLU A 30 -22.20 -2.33 -21.36
C GLU A 30 -20.78 -1.76 -21.16
N TYR A 31 -20.64 -0.56 -20.60
CA TYR A 31 -19.36 0.10 -20.34
C TYR A 31 -18.95 0.07 -18.86
N LEU A 32 -19.74 -0.59 -17.99
CA LEU A 32 -19.48 -0.64 -16.56
C LEU A 32 -18.99 -2.02 -16.15
N GLU A 33 -17.77 -2.06 -15.63
CA GLU A 33 -17.20 -3.25 -15.01
C GLU A 33 -17.59 -3.35 -13.53
N ALA A 34 -17.43 -2.25 -12.79
CA ALA A 34 -17.79 -2.19 -11.38
C ALA A 34 -18.18 -0.78 -10.93
N VAL A 35 -19.04 -0.68 -9.92
CA VAL A 35 -19.31 0.55 -9.16
C VAL A 35 -18.97 0.33 -7.70
N ARG A 36 -18.01 1.09 -7.18
CA ARG A 36 -17.51 1.00 -5.80
C ARG A 36 -17.91 2.23 -4.98
N VAL A 37 -18.50 2.01 -3.81
CA VAL A 37 -18.85 3.07 -2.86
C VAL A 37 -17.72 3.23 -1.85
N VAL A 38 -16.87 4.24 -2.05
CA VAL A 38 -15.56 4.31 -1.36
C VAL A 38 -15.61 5.09 -0.05
N GLU A 39 -16.14 6.32 -0.06
CA GLU A 39 -16.13 7.19 1.11
C GLU A 39 -17.42 8.00 1.24
N CYS A 40 -17.71 8.45 2.45
CA CYS A 40 -18.74 9.43 2.74
C CYS A 40 -18.18 10.46 3.73
N THR A 41 -18.29 11.74 3.41
CA THR A 41 -17.90 12.84 4.29
C THR A 41 -19.16 13.38 4.98
N GLY A 42 -19.17 13.41 6.33
CA GLY A 42 -20.30 13.92 7.11
C GLY A 42 -20.69 13.03 8.30
N LEU A 43 -21.96 13.13 8.72
CA LEU A 43 -22.52 12.31 9.80
C LEU A 43 -22.60 10.84 9.35
N ILE A 44 -21.74 10.01 9.93
CA ILE A 44 -21.71 8.57 9.69
C ILE A 44 -22.89 7.94 10.43
N LYS A 45 -23.88 7.42 9.68
CA LYS A 45 -25.02 6.69 10.26
C LYS A 45 -24.56 5.30 10.72
N GLU A 46 -24.98 4.87 11.91
CA GLU A 46 -24.79 3.50 12.38
C GLU A 46 -25.49 2.52 11.42
N GLY A 47 -24.70 1.72 10.70
CA GLY A 47 -25.18 0.81 9.65
C GLY A 47 -24.61 1.07 8.27
N GLY A 48 -23.94 2.22 8.03
CA GLY A 48 -23.17 2.48 6.81
C GLY A 48 -23.96 2.63 5.51
N GLY A 49 -25.29 2.49 5.54
CA GLY A 49 -26.20 2.72 4.42
C GLY A 49 -26.69 4.17 4.35
N TYR A 50 -26.59 4.77 3.17
CA TYR A 50 -26.98 6.16 2.94
C TYR A 50 -28.05 6.25 1.85
N HIS A 51 -29.13 6.98 2.15
CA HIS A 51 -30.18 7.29 1.18
C HIS A 51 -29.70 8.31 0.17
N LEU A 52 -29.76 7.97 -1.12
CA LEU A 52 -29.25 8.80 -2.22
C LEU A 52 -29.91 10.19 -2.34
N SER A 53 -31.11 10.35 -1.80
CA SER A 53 -31.82 11.63 -1.70
C SER A 53 -31.22 12.59 -0.67
N GLU A 54 -30.48 12.09 0.32
CA GLU A 54 -29.91 12.86 1.44
C GLU A 54 -28.42 13.15 1.26
N VAL A 55 -27.78 12.64 0.19
CA VAL A 55 -26.33 12.77 -0.03
C VAL A 55 -26.04 13.46 -1.36
N ASN A 56 -25.00 14.31 -1.38
CA ASN A 56 -24.48 14.80 -2.63
C ASN A 56 -23.50 13.78 -3.24
N LEU A 57 -23.90 13.14 -4.33
CA LEU A 57 -23.07 12.16 -5.02
C LEU A 57 -21.97 12.83 -5.85
N ASP A 58 -20.73 12.56 -5.48
CA ASP A 58 -19.58 12.76 -6.34
C ASP A 58 -19.23 11.45 -7.05
N VAL A 59 -19.54 11.38 -8.34
CA VAL A 59 -19.24 10.21 -9.18
C VAL A 59 -17.98 10.50 -9.97
N GLN A 60 -17.01 9.60 -9.87
CA GLN A 60 -15.76 9.61 -10.64
C GLN A 60 -15.75 8.36 -11.53
N ALA A 61 -15.82 8.57 -12.84
CA ALA A 61 -15.71 7.50 -13.83
C ALA A 61 -14.26 7.50 -14.35
N TYR A 62 -13.64 6.33 -14.37
CA TYR A 62 -12.27 6.15 -14.83
C TYR A 62 -12.14 4.82 -15.57
N GLN A 63 -11.09 4.71 -16.37
CA GLN A 63 -10.69 3.47 -17.03
C GLN A 63 -9.29 3.13 -16.54
N LEU A 64 -9.09 1.88 -16.12
CA LEU A 64 -7.76 1.40 -15.77
C LEU A 64 -6.93 1.24 -17.04
N GLN A 65 -5.74 1.83 -17.04
CA GLN A 65 -4.77 1.65 -18.09
C GLN A 65 -4.04 0.33 -17.87
N PRO A 66 -3.89 -0.50 -18.92
CA PRO A 66 -3.14 -1.74 -18.81
C PRO A 66 -1.68 -1.44 -18.49
N SER A 67 -0.99 -2.43 -17.95
CA SER A 67 0.44 -2.36 -17.66
C SER A 67 1.25 -2.34 -18.95
N CYS A 68 1.25 -1.22 -19.67
CA CYS A 68 2.16 -1.01 -20.80
C CYS A 68 3.45 -0.37 -20.27
N LEU A 69 4.57 -1.08 -20.41
CA LEU A 69 5.90 -0.51 -20.22
C LEU A 69 6.15 0.46 -21.37
N GLU A 70 5.66 1.70 -21.26
CA GLU A 70 6.15 2.78 -22.11
C GLU A 70 7.56 3.15 -21.66
N SER A 71 8.55 2.34 -22.03
CA SER A 71 9.84 2.90 -22.40
C SER A 71 9.57 3.71 -23.65
N SER A 72 9.40 5.02 -23.51
CA SER A 72 9.10 5.93 -24.62
C SER A 72 10.23 5.93 -25.65
N SER A 73 10.18 4.98 -26.58
CA SER A 73 10.97 4.96 -27.80
C SER A 73 10.16 5.65 -28.90
N GLN A 74 10.02 6.98 -28.82
CA GLN A 74 9.60 7.79 -29.95
C GLN A 74 10.38 9.11 -30.00
N THR A 75 11.60 9.02 -30.50
CA THR A 75 12.25 10.12 -31.21
C THR A 75 12.63 9.61 -32.59
N GLN A 76 11.83 10.00 -33.60
CA GLN A 76 12.29 9.96 -34.99
C GLN A 76 13.34 11.05 -35.17
N GLY A 77 14.59 10.65 -35.36
CA GLY A 77 15.69 11.54 -35.70
C GLY A 77 17.02 10.83 -35.56
N ALA A 78 17.58 10.37 -36.68
CA ALA A 78 18.82 9.62 -36.75
C ALA A 78 19.99 10.33 -36.05
N THR A 79 20.60 9.70 -35.04
CA THR A 79 22.04 9.78 -34.70
C THR A 79 22.42 8.72 -33.66
N ASP A 80 23.49 7.97 -33.95
CA ASP A 80 24.32 7.08 -33.10
C ASP A 80 23.69 6.15 -32.02
N PRO A 81 23.78 4.80 -32.20
CA PRO A 81 23.21 3.81 -31.27
C PRO A 81 24.08 3.52 -30.02
N ALA A 82 24.96 4.45 -29.62
CA ALA A 82 25.87 4.26 -28.47
C ALA A 82 25.64 5.25 -27.31
N SER A 83 24.76 6.24 -27.47
CA SER A 83 24.47 7.25 -26.42
C SER A 83 23.11 7.09 -25.72
N ASP A 84 22.24 6.24 -26.25
CA ASP A 84 20.80 6.30 -25.92
C ASP A 84 20.33 5.20 -24.95
N GLU A 85 21.19 4.22 -24.60
CA GLU A 85 20.88 3.20 -23.58
C GLU A 85 20.94 3.72 -22.14
N GLU A 86 21.36 4.97 -21.91
CA GLU A 86 21.45 5.58 -20.57
C GLU A 86 20.16 6.32 -20.13
N ALA A 87 19.10 6.29 -20.94
CA ALA A 87 17.89 7.08 -20.73
C ALA A 87 16.69 6.24 -20.27
N LEU A 88 16.67 5.87 -18.99
CA LEU A 88 15.55 6.07 -18.04
C LEU A 88 15.84 5.24 -16.78
N GLN A 89 16.40 5.87 -15.74
CA GLN A 89 16.47 5.28 -14.40
C GLN A 89 15.18 5.50 -13.60
N ALA A 90 14.11 5.94 -14.26
CA ALA A 90 12.81 6.20 -13.67
C ALA A 90 11.74 5.35 -14.36
N ARG A 91 10.83 4.77 -13.58
CA ARG A 91 9.69 4.01 -14.10
C ARG A 91 8.50 4.95 -14.26
N ILE A 92 7.95 5.06 -15.46
CA ILE A 92 6.77 5.91 -15.73
C ILE A 92 5.54 4.99 -15.85
N ILE A 93 4.48 5.35 -15.13
CA ILE A 93 3.22 4.61 -15.09
C ILE A 93 2.08 5.59 -15.36
N SER A 94 1.26 5.32 -16.37
CA SER A 94 0.03 6.07 -16.62
C SER A 94 -1.05 5.68 -15.62
N LEU A 95 -1.64 6.67 -14.95
CA LEU A 95 -2.69 6.53 -13.95
C LEU A 95 -4.06 6.93 -14.52
N PRO A 96 -5.17 6.31 -14.07
CA PRO A 96 -5.23 5.17 -13.16
C PRO A 96 -4.75 3.86 -13.80
N ASN A 97 -3.92 3.08 -13.09
CA ASN A 97 -3.32 1.85 -13.60
C ASN A 97 -3.91 0.58 -12.97
N GLU A 98 -3.99 -0.52 -13.72
CA GLU A 98 -4.44 -1.84 -13.22
C GLU A 98 -3.55 -2.39 -12.09
N GLU A 99 -2.23 -2.20 -12.14
CA GLU A 99 -1.29 -2.70 -11.11
C GLU A 99 -1.56 -2.10 -9.72
N LEU A 100 -2.17 -0.92 -9.68
CA LEU A 100 -2.43 -0.17 -8.46
C LEU A 100 -3.91 -0.25 -8.02
N ASP A 101 -4.76 -0.96 -8.75
CA ASP A 101 -6.18 -1.11 -8.37
C ASP A 101 -6.34 -1.95 -7.10
N GLY A 102 -7.27 -1.56 -6.22
CA GLY A 102 -7.51 -2.21 -4.92
C GLY A 102 -6.40 -2.00 -3.87
N LEU A 103 -5.26 -1.43 -4.24
CA LEU A 103 -4.12 -1.27 -3.34
C LEU A 103 -4.44 -0.32 -2.18
N TRP A 104 -5.19 0.75 -2.43
CA TRP A 104 -5.64 1.69 -1.39
C TRP A 104 -6.53 1.00 -0.35
N GLU A 105 -7.50 0.20 -0.79
CA GLU A 105 -8.44 -0.53 0.05
C GLU A 105 -7.71 -1.55 0.93
N SER A 106 -6.67 -2.19 0.40
CA SER A 106 -5.83 -3.13 1.14
C SER A 106 -4.95 -2.48 2.24
N LEU A 107 -4.67 -1.18 2.10
CA LEU A 107 -3.80 -0.43 3.00
C LEU A 107 -4.59 0.39 4.04
N TRP A 108 -5.70 1.01 3.61
CA TRP A 108 -6.54 1.84 4.47
C TRP A 108 -7.13 1.08 5.66
N GLN A 109 -7.38 -0.23 5.50
CA GLN A 109 -7.96 -1.05 6.57
C GLN A 109 -7.02 -1.25 7.77
N VAL A 110 -5.73 -0.95 7.61
CA VAL A 110 -4.68 -1.27 8.58
C VAL A 110 -4.29 -0.06 9.46
N TRP A 111 -4.68 1.18 9.12
CA TRP A 111 -4.24 2.44 9.78
C TRP A 111 -2.72 2.71 9.78
N ASP A 112 -1.93 1.86 9.13
CA ASP A 112 -0.48 1.97 9.10
C ASP A 112 -0.02 2.26 7.66
N ILE A 113 0.45 3.48 7.44
CA ILE A 113 0.71 4.06 6.12
C ILE A 113 2.01 3.47 5.52
N ASP A 114 2.02 2.21 5.07
CA ASP A 114 3.19 1.64 4.36
C ASP A 114 3.63 2.53 3.16
N PRO A 115 4.89 2.48 2.68
CA PRO A 115 5.34 3.21 1.47
C PRO A 115 4.45 2.99 0.23
N TRP A 116 3.82 1.82 0.14
CA TRP A 116 2.81 1.47 -0.86
C TRP A 116 1.60 2.41 -0.84
N CYS A 117 1.33 3.07 0.28
CA CYS A 117 0.29 4.08 0.41
C CYS A 117 0.54 5.27 -0.51
N LEU A 118 1.78 5.59 -0.86
CA LEU A 118 2.08 6.73 -1.73
C LEU A 118 1.73 6.41 -3.20
N ARG A 119 1.95 5.18 -3.65
CA ARG A 119 1.47 4.71 -4.97
C ARG A 119 -0.05 4.68 -5.02
N ALA A 120 -0.70 4.12 -3.99
CA ALA A 120 -2.15 4.14 -3.89
C ALA A 120 -2.73 5.55 -3.73
N LEU A 121 -2.03 6.46 -3.06
CA LEU A 121 -2.41 7.86 -2.96
C LEU A 121 -2.38 8.52 -4.34
N ALA A 122 -1.32 8.30 -5.12
CA ALA A 122 -1.22 8.81 -6.48
C ALA A 122 -2.36 8.29 -7.36
N GLN A 123 -2.66 6.98 -7.30
CA GLN A 123 -3.81 6.37 -7.98
C GLN A 123 -5.14 7.03 -7.56
N LYS A 124 -5.38 7.19 -6.25
CA LYS A 124 -6.63 7.81 -5.75
C LYS A 124 -6.73 9.28 -6.14
N LEU A 125 -5.64 10.04 -6.09
CA LEU A 125 -5.61 11.43 -6.53
C LEU A 125 -5.91 11.56 -8.02
N ALA A 126 -5.34 10.69 -8.86
CA ALA A 126 -5.64 10.64 -10.30
C ALA A 126 -7.14 10.40 -10.55
N ILE A 127 -7.76 9.44 -9.83
CA ILE A 127 -9.20 9.19 -9.94
C ILE A 127 -10.03 10.39 -9.47
N ARG A 128 -9.65 11.03 -8.36
CA ARG A 128 -10.41 12.13 -7.77
C ARG A 128 -10.31 13.43 -8.55
N LEU A 129 -9.13 13.71 -9.06
CA LEU A 129 -8.83 14.89 -9.83
C LEU A 129 -9.03 14.66 -11.33
N GLY A 130 -9.52 13.49 -11.76
CA GLY A 130 -9.74 13.14 -13.17
C GLY A 130 -10.62 14.13 -13.96
N LYS A 131 -11.50 14.87 -13.27
CA LYS A 131 -12.30 15.96 -13.85
C LYS A 131 -11.47 17.21 -14.19
N GLN A 132 -10.42 17.48 -13.41
CA GLN A 132 -9.51 18.62 -13.60
C GLN A 132 -8.30 18.25 -14.46
N PHE A 133 -7.78 17.04 -14.27
CA PHE A 133 -6.64 16.48 -14.99
C PHE A 133 -7.08 15.18 -15.68
N PRO A 134 -7.45 15.22 -16.98
CA PRO A 134 -7.90 14.03 -17.71
C PRO A 134 -6.83 12.94 -17.81
N GLN A 135 -5.56 13.32 -17.70
CA GLN A 135 -4.40 12.45 -17.74
C GLN A 135 -3.60 12.59 -16.45
N SER A 136 -3.03 11.48 -15.99
CA SER A 136 -2.17 11.45 -14.80
C SER A 136 -1.02 10.47 -15.01
N LYS A 137 0.17 10.80 -14.50
CA LYS A 137 1.36 9.94 -14.59
C LYS A 137 2.06 9.85 -13.23
N LEU A 138 2.54 8.66 -12.89
CA LEU A 138 3.42 8.39 -11.77
C LEU A 138 4.83 8.14 -12.30
N VAL A 139 5.78 8.97 -11.88
CA VAL A 139 7.21 8.83 -12.19
C VAL A 139 7.90 8.32 -10.94
N GLU A 140 8.31 7.06 -10.92
CA GLU A 140 9.00 6.44 -9.80
C GLU A 140 10.51 6.50 -9.99
N ILE A 141 11.19 7.04 -8.99
CA ILE A 141 12.62 7.25 -8.95
C ILE A 141 13.18 6.43 -7.78
N ASN A 142 14.08 5.50 -8.09
CA ASN A 142 14.81 4.76 -7.07
C ASN A 142 16.13 5.50 -6.74
N ALA A 143 16.20 6.11 -5.56
CA ALA A 143 17.35 6.89 -5.13
C ALA A 143 18.65 6.07 -4.97
N ILE A 144 18.55 4.75 -4.70
CA ILE A 144 19.71 3.85 -4.60
C ILE A 144 20.45 3.71 -5.95
N SER A 145 19.69 3.75 -7.05
CA SER A 145 20.28 3.66 -8.40
C SER A 145 21.05 4.94 -8.76
N LEU A 146 20.67 6.06 -8.15
CA LEU A 146 21.31 7.36 -8.31
C LEU A 146 22.61 7.48 -7.50
N SER A 147 22.77 6.70 -6.42
CA SER A 147 23.95 6.77 -5.54
C SER A 147 25.05 5.75 -5.87
N SER A 148 24.72 4.60 -6.47
CA SER A 148 25.61 3.43 -6.48
C SER A 148 26.52 3.25 -7.69
N LYS A 149 26.26 3.90 -8.84
CA LYS A 149 26.99 3.58 -10.08
C LYS A 149 28.21 4.42 -10.43
N TYR A 150 28.26 5.71 -10.11
CA TYR A 150 29.45 6.53 -10.40
C TYR A 150 29.55 7.65 -9.37
N PHE A 151 30.43 7.45 -8.39
CA PHE A 151 30.64 8.37 -7.27
C PHE A 151 31.02 9.81 -7.74
N SER A 152 31.44 9.99 -9.01
CA SER A 152 31.73 11.31 -9.60
C SER A 152 30.67 11.87 -10.57
N GLU A 153 29.54 11.17 -10.82
CA GLU A 153 28.51 11.62 -11.79
C GLU A 153 27.07 11.69 -11.24
N SER A 154 26.86 11.28 -9.99
CA SER A 154 25.54 11.25 -9.33
C SER A 154 24.77 12.57 -9.46
N GLY A 155 25.43 13.71 -9.29
CA GLY A 155 24.78 15.03 -9.41
C GLY A 155 24.29 15.40 -10.81
N LYS A 156 24.98 14.93 -11.87
CA LYS A 156 24.55 15.14 -13.27
C LYS A 156 23.36 14.25 -13.60
N LEU A 157 23.38 13.01 -13.09
CA LEU A 157 22.33 12.04 -13.35
C LEU A 157 21.01 12.46 -12.68
N VAL A 158 21.08 12.92 -11.43
CA VAL A 158 19.94 13.54 -10.74
C VAL A 158 19.40 14.72 -11.55
N ALA A 159 20.27 15.63 -12.01
CA ALA A 159 19.84 16.79 -12.80
C ALA A 159 19.14 16.37 -14.11
N LYS A 160 19.76 15.47 -14.89
CA LYS A 160 19.21 14.97 -16.18
C LYS A 160 17.86 14.28 -15.99
N MET A 161 17.70 13.50 -14.92
CA MET A 161 16.44 12.83 -14.61
C MET A 161 15.31 13.84 -14.34
N PHE A 162 15.57 14.88 -13.53
CA PHE A 162 14.56 15.91 -13.28
C PHE A 162 14.32 16.81 -14.49
N GLU A 163 15.33 17.04 -15.34
CA GLU A 163 15.14 17.71 -16.64
C GLU A 163 14.22 16.92 -17.57
N ASN A 164 14.29 15.59 -17.56
CA ASN A 164 13.34 14.75 -18.30
C ASN A 164 11.91 14.91 -17.74
N VAL A 165 11.75 14.91 -16.42
CA VAL A 165 10.45 15.16 -15.77
C VAL A 165 9.90 16.54 -16.17
N GLU A 166 10.73 17.57 -16.16
CA GLU A 166 10.35 18.92 -16.63
C GLU A 166 10.01 18.97 -18.11
N THR A 167 10.67 18.17 -18.93
CA THR A 167 10.38 18.07 -20.37
C THR A 167 9.00 17.45 -20.58
N LEU A 168 8.69 16.35 -19.87
CA LEU A 168 7.36 15.75 -19.88
C LEU A 168 6.28 16.74 -19.40
N LEU A 169 6.56 17.55 -18.38
CA LEU A 169 5.63 18.58 -17.91
C LEU A 169 5.36 19.68 -18.93
N LYS A 170 6.35 20.00 -19.77
CA LYS A 170 6.19 20.99 -20.86
C LYS A 170 5.41 20.42 -22.04
N GLU A 171 5.64 19.14 -22.34
CA GLU A 171 4.93 18.42 -23.39
C GLU A 171 3.46 18.17 -23.01
N GLU A 172 3.20 17.95 -21.72
CA GLU A 172 1.88 17.58 -21.20
C GLU A 172 1.43 18.50 -20.04
N PRO A 173 1.09 19.77 -20.32
CA PRO A 173 0.77 20.75 -19.28
C PRO A 173 -0.55 20.48 -18.53
N GLU A 174 -1.45 19.67 -19.11
CA GLU A 174 -2.74 19.29 -18.50
C GLU A 174 -2.71 17.93 -17.79
N THR A 175 -1.52 17.31 -17.68
CA THR A 175 -1.34 16.04 -16.97
C THR A 175 -0.98 16.29 -15.51
N LEU A 176 -1.66 15.61 -14.59
CA LEU A 176 -1.24 15.54 -13.19
C LEU A 176 -0.01 14.63 -13.07
N MET A 177 1.11 15.17 -12.61
CA MET A 177 2.34 14.41 -12.46
C MET A 177 2.65 14.14 -10.99
N CYS A 178 2.65 12.86 -10.63
CA CYS A 178 3.08 12.38 -9.32
C CYS A 178 4.53 11.89 -9.44
N VAL A 179 5.48 12.59 -8.81
CA VAL A 179 6.88 12.18 -8.77
C VAL A 179 7.13 11.47 -7.45
N PHE A 180 7.42 10.18 -7.49
CA PHE A 180 7.69 9.36 -6.33
C PHE A 180 9.20 9.07 -6.18
N ILE A 181 9.78 9.42 -5.04
CA ILE A 181 11.20 9.22 -4.73
C ILE A 181 11.31 8.30 -3.51
N ASP A 182 11.77 7.07 -3.73
CA ASP A 182 11.95 6.09 -2.65
C ASP A 182 13.35 6.23 -2.02
N GLU A 183 13.44 6.06 -0.70
CA GLU A 183 14.69 6.10 0.09
C GLU A 183 15.53 7.37 -0.14
N VAL A 184 14.89 8.54 -0.02
CA VAL A 184 15.54 9.83 -0.31
C VAL A 184 16.77 10.10 0.57
N GLU A 185 16.87 9.46 1.75
CA GLU A 185 18.04 9.49 2.62
C GLU A 185 19.32 9.07 1.90
N THR A 186 19.24 8.18 0.91
CA THR A 186 20.42 7.70 0.17
C THR A 186 21.09 8.81 -0.63
N ILE A 187 20.37 9.88 -0.95
CA ILE A 187 20.89 11.10 -1.57
C ILE A 187 21.21 12.13 -0.49
N THR A 188 20.26 12.40 0.41
CA THR A 188 20.36 13.54 1.34
C THR A 188 21.33 13.31 2.51
N ALA A 189 21.47 12.07 3.01
CA ALA A 189 22.32 11.77 4.17
C ALA A 189 23.82 11.93 3.85
N ASN A 190 24.21 11.79 2.58
CA ASN A 190 25.61 11.92 2.16
C ASN A 190 26.16 13.35 2.38
N ARG A 191 25.29 14.37 2.50
CA ARG A 191 25.71 15.75 2.79
C ARG A 191 26.27 15.90 4.21
N GLU A 192 25.64 15.28 5.22
CA GLU A 192 26.16 15.33 6.60
C GLU A 192 27.46 14.55 6.77
N GLN A 193 27.58 13.40 6.08
CA GLN A 193 28.81 12.61 6.08
C GLN A 193 29.96 13.36 5.39
N SER A 194 29.68 14.06 4.29
CA SER A 194 30.64 14.94 3.61
C SER A 194 31.11 16.11 4.49
N LEU A 195 30.22 16.70 5.29
CA LEU A 195 30.58 17.76 6.25
C LEU A 195 31.48 17.27 7.40
N LYS A 196 31.46 15.97 7.71
CA LYS A 196 32.28 15.32 8.77
C LYS A 196 33.67 14.87 8.29
N GLY A 197 34.01 15.06 7.02
CA GLY A 197 35.41 15.28 6.60
C GLY A 197 36.16 14.13 5.94
N ASN A 198 35.51 13.19 5.24
CA ASN A 198 36.27 12.20 4.43
C ASN A 198 35.62 11.75 3.11
N ASP A 199 34.48 12.31 2.70
CA ASP A 199 33.80 11.95 1.45
C ASP A 199 33.88 13.04 0.35
N PRO A 200 33.89 12.64 -0.94
CA PRO A 200 34.01 13.53 -2.09
C PRO A 200 32.97 14.66 -2.18
N PRO A 201 33.33 15.84 -2.74
CA PRO A 201 32.44 16.98 -2.97
C PRO A 201 31.24 16.68 -3.88
N ASP A 202 31.19 15.52 -4.52
CA ASP A 202 30.16 15.11 -5.47
C ASP A 202 28.84 14.72 -4.79
N ALA A 203 28.88 14.19 -3.56
CA ALA A 203 27.67 13.94 -2.78
C ALA A 203 26.91 15.25 -2.46
N MET A 204 27.65 16.31 -2.11
CA MET A 204 27.04 17.64 -1.93
C MET A 204 26.45 18.20 -3.22
N ARG A 205 27.05 17.92 -4.38
CA ARG A 205 26.49 18.30 -5.69
C ARG A 205 25.18 17.58 -5.96
N ALA A 206 25.09 16.28 -5.67
CA ALA A 206 23.85 15.52 -5.86
C ALA A 206 22.70 16.06 -5.00
N VAL A 207 22.95 16.39 -3.73
CA VAL A 207 21.94 17.00 -2.86
C VAL A 207 21.52 18.37 -3.37
N ASN A 208 22.45 19.23 -3.76
CA ASN A 208 22.12 20.54 -4.31
C ASN A 208 21.33 20.44 -5.63
N SER A 209 21.68 19.48 -6.51
CA SER A 209 20.91 19.19 -7.73
C SER A 209 19.48 18.77 -7.41
N LEU A 210 19.28 17.89 -6.42
CA LEU A 210 17.96 17.48 -5.96
C LEU A 210 17.15 18.67 -5.42
N LEU A 211 17.73 19.47 -4.51
CA LEU A 211 17.04 20.64 -3.94
C LEU A 211 16.64 21.65 -5.01
N THR A 212 17.54 21.92 -5.97
CA THR A 212 17.27 22.82 -7.11
C THR A 212 16.17 22.27 -8.01
N ALA A 213 16.13 20.96 -8.24
CA ALA A 213 15.07 20.33 -9.01
C ALA A 213 13.71 20.41 -8.30
N LEU A 214 13.66 20.17 -6.99
CA LEU A 214 12.43 20.33 -6.20
C LEU A 214 11.90 21.76 -6.24
N ASP A 215 12.79 22.77 -6.16
CA ASP A 215 12.42 24.18 -6.25
C ASP A 215 11.83 24.55 -7.63
N ARG A 216 12.30 23.90 -8.71
CA ARG A 216 11.74 24.04 -10.06
C ARG A 216 10.38 23.37 -10.17
N LEU A 217 10.26 22.12 -9.75
CA LEU A 217 9.00 21.36 -9.79
C LEU A 217 7.89 22.04 -8.99
N ARG A 218 8.22 22.70 -7.86
CA ARG A 218 7.27 23.46 -7.03
C ARG A 218 6.55 24.59 -7.78
N GLN A 219 7.10 25.08 -8.89
CA GLN A 219 6.49 26.14 -9.69
C GLN A 219 5.32 25.63 -10.54
N HIS A 220 5.19 24.31 -10.69
CA HIS A 220 4.15 23.67 -11.50
C HIS A 220 2.97 23.25 -10.61
N PRO A 221 1.75 23.79 -10.81
CA PRO A 221 0.58 23.50 -9.97
C PRO A 221 0.02 22.09 -10.19
N ASN A 222 0.42 21.43 -11.27
CA ASN A 222 0.02 20.06 -11.65
C ASN A 222 1.05 19.00 -11.21
N VAL A 223 2.00 19.34 -10.33
CA VAL A 223 3.02 18.40 -9.84
C VAL A 223 2.85 18.12 -8.36
N LEU A 224 2.89 16.84 -8.00
CA LEU A 224 2.96 16.37 -6.62
C LEU A 224 4.22 15.53 -6.44
N VAL A 225 5.07 15.90 -5.49
CA VAL A 225 6.26 15.11 -5.14
C VAL A 225 5.99 14.32 -3.86
N LEU A 226 6.20 13.02 -3.91
CA LEU A 226 6.04 12.07 -2.80
C LEU A 226 7.39 11.44 -2.51
N CYS A 227 7.83 11.49 -1.26
CA CYS A 227 9.12 10.93 -0.85
C CYS A 227 8.95 9.98 0.34
N THR A 228 9.76 8.92 0.39
CA THR A 228 9.88 8.06 1.56
C THR A 228 11.27 8.22 2.18
N SER A 229 11.35 7.95 3.49
CA SER A 229 12.64 7.77 4.14
C SER A 229 12.57 6.81 5.31
N ASN A 230 13.56 5.92 5.43
CA ASN A 230 13.72 5.05 6.59
C ASN A 230 14.53 5.71 7.71
N LEU A 231 15.23 6.82 7.44
CA LEU A 231 16.16 7.47 8.37
C LEU A 231 15.72 8.89 8.72
N ILE A 232 14.73 9.01 9.60
CA ILE A 232 14.15 10.30 10.01
C ILE A 232 15.21 11.30 10.50
N ASN A 233 16.20 10.81 11.26
CA ASN A 233 17.24 11.66 11.87
C ASN A 233 18.42 11.94 10.93
N ALA A 234 18.49 11.32 9.75
CA ALA A 234 19.59 11.49 8.81
C ALA A 234 19.22 12.39 7.61
N LEU A 235 17.99 12.92 7.58
CA LEU A 235 17.56 13.82 6.52
C LEU A 235 18.13 15.23 6.73
N ASP A 236 18.61 15.81 5.63
CA ASP A 236 19.14 17.17 5.60
C ASP A 236 18.07 18.21 5.95
N SER A 237 18.39 19.11 6.88
CA SER A 237 17.58 20.28 7.22
C SER A 237 17.07 21.06 6.00
N ALA A 238 17.91 21.27 4.97
CA ALA A 238 17.53 22.03 3.79
C ALA A 238 16.50 21.29 2.90
N PHE A 239 16.51 19.97 2.94
CA PHE A 239 15.47 19.14 2.32
C PHE A 239 14.17 19.23 3.13
N LEU A 240 14.26 19.10 4.46
CA LEU A 240 13.11 19.17 5.35
C LEU A 240 12.40 20.54 5.31
N ASP A 241 13.10 21.62 5.01
CA ASP A 241 12.50 22.96 4.83
C ASP A 241 11.64 23.06 3.54
N ARG A 242 11.86 22.18 2.56
CA ARG A 242 11.10 22.13 1.29
C ARG A 242 9.93 21.15 1.33
N VAL A 243 9.82 20.34 2.38
CA VAL A 243 8.75 19.36 2.55
C VAL A 243 7.57 20.03 3.27
N ASP A 244 6.46 20.16 2.55
CA ASP A 244 5.25 20.80 3.11
C ASP A 244 4.53 19.90 4.13
N ILE A 245 4.49 18.57 3.91
CA ILE A 245 3.83 17.60 4.79
C ILE A 245 4.81 16.52 5.23
N LYS A 246 5.01 16.40 6.55
CA LYS A 246 5.87 15.39 7.18
C LYS A 246 4.98 14.39 7.91
N GLN A 247 4.84 13.19 7.37
CA GLN A 247 4.05 12.12 7.99
C GLN A 247 4.98 11.03 8.50
N PHE A 248 4.98 10.82 9.81
CA PHE A 248 5.63 9.65 10.41
C PHE A 248 4.72 8.44 10.29
N VAL A 249 5.28 7.31 9.85
CA VAL A 249 4.59 6.04 9.73
C VAL A 249 5.16 5.08 10.78
N PRO A 250 4.39 4.78 11.85
CA PRO A 250 4.83 3.81 12.85
C PRO A 250 4.73 2.37 12.33
N LEU A 251 5.31 1.44 13.08
CA LEU A 251 5.05 0.02 12.90
C LEU A 251 3.59 -0.32 13.20
N PRO A 252 3.04 -1.39 12.60
CA PRO A 252 1.64 -1.68 12.77
C PRO A 252 1.17 -1.91 14.19
N SER A 253 0.01 -1.36 14.52
CA SER A 253 -0.67 -1.62 15.80
C SER A 253 -1.21 -3.05 15.86
N VAL A 254 -1.58 -3.56 17.05
CA VAL A 254 -2.21 -4.90 17.19
C VAL A 254 -3.39 -5.06 16.23
N ARG A 255 -4.23 -4.02 16.12
CA ARG A 255 -5.35 -3.96 15.19
C ARG A 255 -4.87 -4.07 13.73
N GLY A 256 -3.86 -3.29 13.36
CA GLY A 256 -3.29 -3.32 12.01
C GLY A 256 -2.73 -4.70 11.66
N VAL A 257 -1.97 -5.29 12.57
CA VAL A 257 -1.44 -6.65 12.44
C VAL A 257 -2.56 -7.68 12.24
N TYR A 258 -3.62 -7.61 13.05
CA TYR A 258 -4.77 -8.51 12.93
C TYR A 258 -5.42 -8.40 11.54
N GLU A 259 -5.67 -7.18 11.05
CA GLU A 259 -6.27 -6.98 9.73
C GLU A 259 -5.36 -7.42 8.59
N ILE A 260 -4.03 -7.26 8.73
CA ILE A 260 -3.06 -7.81 7.77
C ILE A 260 -3.19 -9.34 7.72
N PHE A 261 -3.13 -10.03 8.85
CA PHE A 261 -3.20 -11.49 8.85
C PHE A 261 -4.57 -11.99 8.38
N ARG A 262 -5.66 -11.35 8.82
CA ARG A 262 -7.01 -11.62 8.34
C ARG A 262 -7.09 -11.53 6.82
N SER A 263 -6.66 -10.40 6.24
CA SER A 263 -6.68 -10.21 4.78
C SER A 263 -5.81 -11.24 4.06
N CYS A 264 -4.62 -11.56 4.59
CA CYS A 264 -3.76 -12.60 4.02
C CYS A 264 -4.44 -13.98 4.03
N LEU A 265 -5.08 -14.39 5.14
CA LEU A 265 -5.77 -15.67 5.24
C LEU A 265 -7.00 -15.73 4.32
N GLU A 266 -7.79 -14.65 4.25
CA GLU A 266 -8.93 -14.56 3.33
C GLU A 266 -8.48 -14.66 1.86
N ASN A 267 -7.39 -13.99 1.48
CA ASN A 267 -6.83 -14.09 0.12
C ASN A 267 -6.30 -15.50 -0.19
N LEU A 268 -5.65 -16.15 0.77
CA LEU A 268 -5.18 -17.54 0.62
C LEU A 268 -6.36 -18.51 0.46
N SER A 269 -7.48 -18.24 1.12
CA SER A 269 -8.74 -18.98 0.91
C SER A 269 -9.31 -18.77 -0.49
N GLN A 270 -9.29 -17.55 -1.01
CA GLN A 270 -9.70 -17.25 -2.40
C GLN A 270 -8.84 -17.97 -3.44
N CYS A 271 -7.55 -18.19 -3.15
CA CYS A 271 -6.67 -19.00 -3.98
C CYS A 271 -6.91 -20.52 -3.85
N GLY A 272 -7.83 -20.96 -2.98
CA GLY A 272 -8.13 -22.37 -2.73
C GLY A 272 -7.11 -23.10 -1.86
N LEU A 273 -6.23 -22.37 -1.16
CA LEU A 273 -5.23 -22.96 -0.25
C LEU A 273 -5.78 -23.19 1.16
N ILE A 274 -6.80 -22.43 1.55
CA ILE A 274 -7.49 -22.53 2.85
C ILE A 274 -8.98 -22.74 2.61
N GLU A 275 -9.55 -23.74 3.28
CA GLU A 275 -11.00 -23.99 3.22
C GLU A 275 -11.81 -22.81 3.76
N GLY A 276 -12.91 -22.47 3.07
CA GLY A 276 -13.80 -21.41 3.51
C GLY A 276 -14.55 -21.77 4.78
N ALA A 277 -14.60 -20.83 5.73
CA ALA A 277 -15.32 -20.99 6.98
C ALA A 277 -15.95 -19.68 7.48
N THR A 278 -17.04 -19.83 8.22
CA THR A 278 -17.73 -18.75 8.95
C THR A 278 -17.82 -19.08 10.42
N PHE A 279 -17.89 -18.05 11.25
CA PHE A 279 -17.79 -18.16 12.71
C PHE A 279 -19.02 -17.55 13.35
N GLU A 280 -19.70 -18.32 14.19
CA GLU A 280 -20.88 -17.88 14.91
C GLU A 280 -20.80 -18.27 16.39
N VAL A 281 -21.43 -17.45 17.24
CA VAL A 281 -21.66 -17.76 18.64
C VAL A 281 -23.15 -18.02 18.81
N VAL A 282 -23.52 -19.26 19.13
CA VAL A 282 -24.90 -19.69 19.31
C VAL A 282 -25.22 -19.93 20.78
N GLN A 283 -26.48 -19.76 21.15
CA GLN A 283 -26.98 -20.20 22.46
C GLN A 283 -27.10 -21.71 22.47
N ARG A 284 -26.56 -22.35 23.52
CA ARG A 284 -26.64 -23.79 23.72
C ARG A 284 -28.02 -24.15 24.25
N ASP A 285 -28.58 -25.27 23.78
CA ASP A 285 -29.85 -25.79 24.28
C ASP A 285 -29.81 -26.03 25.80
N THR A 286 -30.94 -25.77 26.47
CA THR A 286 -31.10 -25.68 27.93
C THR A 286 -30.94 -27.00 28.71
N GLY A 287 -30.19 -27.99 28.20
CA GLY A 287 -30.07 -29.34 28.78
C GLY A 287 -28.64 -29.86 29.03
N SER A 288 -27.59 -29.17 28.59
CA SER A 288 -26.20 -29.65 28.69
C SER A 288 -25.40 -28.90 29.77
N PRO A 289 -24.54 -29.59 30.56
CA PRO A 289 -23.68 -28.92 31.53
C PRO A 289 -22.59 -28.09 30.83
N GLY A 290 -22.58 -26.78 31.06
CA GLY A 290 -21.58 -25.86 30.50
C GLY A 290 -22.09 -24.41 30.36
N PRO A 291 -21.26 -23.46 29.89
CA PRO A 291 -21.70 -22.11 29.58
C PRO A 291 -22.82 -22.12 28.51
N GLY A 292 -23.77 -21.17 28.61
CA GLY A 292 -24.94 -21.10 27.73
C GLY A 292 -24.66 -20.63 26.30
N LEU A 293 -23.41 -20.34 25.96
CA LEU A 293 -22.97 -19.94 24.62
C LEU A 293 -21.91 -20.92 24.12
N GLU A 294 -21.96 -21.20 22.83
CA GLU A 294 -21.04 -22.09 22.14
C GLU A 294 -20.52 -21.44 20.87
N TYR A 295 -19.20 -21.51 20.69
CA TYR A 295 -18.53 -21.10 19.47
C TYR A 295 -18.59 -22.22 18.45
N MET A 296 -19.05 -21.92 17.24
CA MET A 296 -19.16 -22.88 16.15
C MET A 296 -18.48 -22.34 14.88
N THR A 297 -17.72 -23.22 14.24
CA THR A 297 -17.19 -23.01 12.90
C THR A 297 -18.10 -23.74 11.91
N ARG A 298 -18.52 -23.07 10.83
CA ARG A 298 -19.31 -23.67 9.74
C ARG A 298 -18.56 -23.56 8.42
N PRO A 299 -18.54 -24.63 7.59
CA PRO A 299 -17.99 -24.54 6.24
C PRO A 299 -18.74 -23.48 5.41
N ALA A 300 -18.00 -22.75 4.60
CA ALA A 300 -18.53 -21.72 3.71
C ALA A 300 -17.76 -21.72 2.39
N GLU A 301 -18.28 -21.02 1.38
CA GLU A 301 -17.61 -20.87 0.08
C GLU A 301 -16.31 -20.06 0.19
N ALA A 302 -16.31 -19.03 1.04
CA ALA A 302 -15.16 -18.19 1.32
C ALA A 302 -14.92 -18.07 2.82
N LEU A 303 -13.67 -17.85 3.20
CA LEU A 303 -13.29 -17.54 4.57
C LEU A 303 -13.76 -16.14 4.96
N GLY A 304 -14.58 -16.05 6.01
CA GLY A 304 -15.09 -14.78 6.55
C GLY A 304 -14.67 -14.59 8.00
N ILE A 305 -13.43 -14.14 8.23
CA ILE A 305 -12.95 -13.86 9.59
C ILE A 305 -13.56 -12.51 10.04
N PRO A 306 -14.10 -12.39 11.27
CA PRO A 306 -14.61 -11.12 11.78
C PRO A 306 -13.51 -10.07 11.89
N ARG A 307 -13.87 -8.79 11.70
CA ARG A 307 -12.96 -7.66 11.92
C ARG A 307 -12.49 -7.59 13.36
N TYR A 308 -11.40 -6.87 13.59
CA TYR A 308 -10.79 -6.73 14.91
C TYR A 308 -11.79 -6.26 16.00
N GLU A 309 -12.69 -5.33 15.69
CA GLU A 309 -13.69 -4.86 16.65
C GLU A 309 -14.68 -5.96 17.07
N MET A 310 -14.98 -6.88 16.15
CA MET A 310 -15.86 -8.02 16.40
C MET A 310 -15.11 -9.18 17.07
N ALA A 311 -13.79 -9.29 16.91
CA ALA A 311 -12.96 -10.28 17.59
C ALA A 311 -13.11 -10.19 19.12
N LEU A 312 -13.40 -8.99 19.64
CA LEU A 312 -13.69 -8.75 21.06
C LEU A 312 -14.87 -9.58 21.60
N TRP A 313 -15.83 -9.95 20.74
CA TRP A 313 -16.99 -10.78 21.13
C TRP A 313 -16.59 -12.24 21.38
N TYR A 314 -15.42 -12.66 20.90
CA TYR A 314 -14.92 -14.02 20.99
C TYR A 314 -13.98 -14.24 22.18
N ARG A 315 -13.77 -13.23 23.03
CA ARG A 315 -12.84 -13.29 24.18
C ARG A 315 -13.13 -14.42 25.17
N LEU A 316 -14.39 -14.82 25.31
CA LEU A 316 -14.79 -15.93 26.17
C LEU A 316 -14.40 -17.31 25.59
N PHE A 317 -14.05 -17.37 24.31
CA PHE A 317 -13.71 -18.59 23.58
C PHE A 317 -12.24 -18.55 23.17
N SER A 318 -11.35 -18.95 24.09
CA SER A 318 -9.89 -18.92 23.88
C SER A 318 -9.40 -19.74 22.68
N ARG A 319 -10.16 -20.77 22.29
CA ARG A 319 -9.87 -21.63 21.12
C ARG A 319 -10.49 -21.13 19.81
N SER A 320 -11.27 -20.06 19.83
CA SER A 320 -11.89 -19.53 18.62
C SER A 320 -10.85 -18.92 17.68
N ILE A 321 -11.04 -19.09 16.38
CA ILE A 321 -10.14 -18.55 15.36
C ILE A 321 -9.93 -17.04 15.51
N PRO A 322 -10.97 -16.20 15.70
CA PRO A 322 -10.78 -14.76 15.87
C PRO A 322 -9.93 -14.43 17.11
N LYS A 323 -10.12 -15.15 18.22
CA LYS A 323 -9.34 -14.91 19.44
C LYS A 323 -7.90 -15.38 19.32
N ARG A 324 -7.67 -16.52 18.67
CA ARG A 324 -6.31 -17.00 18.38
C ARG A 324 -5.56 -16.03 17.49
N LEU A 325 -6.21 -15.53 16.44
CA LEU A 325 -5.64 -14.52 15.55
C LEU A 325 -5.35 -13.20 16.28
N GLU A 326 -6.20 -12.77 17.22
CA GLU A 326 -5.92 -11.62 18.11
C GLU A 326 -4.64 -11.85 18.92
N ASN A 327 -4.47 -13.03 19.53
CA ASN A 327 -3.27 -13.36 20.32
C ASN A 327 -1.99 -13.40 19.46
N ILE A 328 -2.07 -13.96 18.24
CA ILE A 328 -0.95 -13.97 17.29
C ILE A 328 -0.60 -12.54 16.88
N ALA A 329 -1.60 -11.70 16.65
CA ALA A 329 -1.39 -10.30 16.32
C ALA A 329 -0.74 -9.52 17.47
N GLU A 330 -1.15 -9.77 18.72
CA GLU A 330 -0.50 -9.21 19.92
C GLU A 330 0.97 -9.64 20.03
N ALA A 331 1.28 -10.92 19.77
CA ALA A 331 2.65 -11.42 19.79
C ALA A 331 3.52 -10.85 18.66
N SER A 332 2.91 -10.50 17.54
CA SER A 332 3.59 -10.02 16.32
C SER A 332 3.88 -8.52 16.30
N VAL A 333 3.48 -7.78 17.35
CA VAL A 333 3.74 -6.33 17.46
C VAL A 333 5.24 -6.05 17.37
N GLY A 334 5.60 -5.06 16.56
CA GLY A 334 6.99 -4.67 16.33
C GLY A 334 7.62 -5.31 15.08
N LEU A 335 6.92 -6.22 14.39
CA LEU A 335 7.29 -6.67 13.05
C LEU A 335 6.89 -5.64 11.98
N SER A 336 7.63 -5.62 10.87
CA SER A 336 7.33 -4.72 9.75
C SER A 336 6.15 -5.25 8.93
N GLY A 337 5.39 -4.36 8.26
CA GLY A 337 4.33 -4.76 7.32
C GLY A 337 4.80 -5.76 6.26
N ARG A 338 6.03 -5.61 5.75
CA ARG A 338 6.67 -6.55 4.80
C ARG A 338 6.80 -7.95 5.41
N THR A 339 7.28 -8.05 6.65
CA THR A 339 7.41 -9.32 7.37
C THR A 339 6.03 -9.93 7.62
N LEU A 340 5.08 -9.14 8.12
CA LEU A 340 3.72 -9.59 8.46
C LEU A 340 2.97 -10.16 7.24
N ARG A 341 3.12 -9.55 6.06
CA ARG A 341 2.50 -10.07 4.82
C ARG A 341 3.18 -11.34 4.27
N ARG A 342 4.47 -11.55 4.61
CA ARG A 342 5.23 -12.73 4.18
C ARG A 342 4.91 -13.97 5.02
N ILE A 343 4.77 -13.80 6.34
CA ILE A 343 4.66 -14.93 7.27
C ILE A 343 3.51 -15.89 6.93
N PRO A 344 2.26 -15.46 6.65
CA PRO A 344 1.15 -16.39 6.44
C PRO A 344 1.41 -17.42 5.33
N ALA A 345 1.84 -16.96 4.15
CA ALA A 345 2.13 -17.86 3.04
C ALA A 345 3.34 -18.77 3.33
N LEU A 346 4.41 -18.21 3.91
CA LEU A 346 5.60 -18.98 4.30
C LEU A 346 5.25 -20.08 5.33
N SER A 347 4.43 -19.72 6.32
CA SER A 347 4.04 -20.61 7.41
C SER A 347 3.24 -21.79 6.90
N LEU A 348 2.31 -21.56 5.97
CA LEU A 348 1.59 -22.64 5.30
C LEU A 348 2.56 -23.61 4.62
N VAL A 349 3.51 -23.09 3.83
CA VAL A 349 4.48 -23.92 3.12
C VAL A 349 5.37 -24.73 4.06
N LEU A 350 5.76 -24.15 5.21
CA LEU A 350 6.69 -24.80 6.14
C LEU A 350 6.03 -25.79 7.09
N TYR A 351 4.79 -25.53 7.51
CA TYR A 351 4.14 -26.25 8.62
C TYR A 351 2.88 -27.02 8.22
N THR A 352 2.44 -26.93 6.96
CA THR A 352 1.35 -27.77 6.43
C THR A 352 1.87 -28.77 5.42
N THR A 353 1.18 -29.90 5.27
CA THR A 353 1.60 -31.01 4.38
C THR A 353 0.65 -31.25 3.21
N GLY A 354 -0.54 -30.63 3.22
CA GLY A 354 -1.59 -30.80 2.23
C GLY A 354 -1.58 -29.73 1.13
N ALA A 355 -2.23 -30.03 0.01
CA ALA A 355 -2.48 -29.05 -1.06
C ALA A 355 -3.56 -28.01 -0.70
N CYS A 356 -4.43 -28.36 0.25
CA CYS A 356 -5.42 -27.49 0.88
C CYS A 356 -5.37 -27.78 2.39
N CYS A 357 -5.62 -26.77 3.22
CA CYS A 357 -5.63 -26.90 4.67
C CYS A 357 -6.89 -26.27 5.28
N SER A 358 -7.27 -26.75 6.46
CA SER A 358 -8.34 -26.13 7.24
C SER A 358 -7.89 -24.79 7.83
N VAL A 359 -8.84 -23.93 8.21
CA VAL A 359 -8.51 -22.65 8.86
C VAL A 359 -7.78 -22.86 10.19
N ASP A 360 -8.12 -23.90 10.94
CA ASP A 360 -7.44 -24.25 12.18
C ASP A 360 -5.95 -24.59 11.93
N GLU A 361 -5.66 -25.42 10.93
CA GLU A 361 -4.28 -25.74 10.53
C GLU A 361 -3.53 -24.51 10.01
N ALA A 362 -4.19 -23.64 9.26
CA ALA A 362 -3.60 -22.40 8.77
C ALA A 362 -3.20 -21.45 9.90
N VAL A 363 -4.06 -21.34 10.93
CA VAL A 363 -3.77 -20.51 12.12
C VAL A 363 -2.71 -21.17 13.00
N ASP A 364 -2.70 -22.50 13.15
CA ASP A 364 -1.63 -23.25 13.82
C ASP A 364 -0.26 -23.04 13.14
N ALA A 365 -0.24 -23.07 11.81
CA ALA A 365 0.95 -22.81 11.02
C ALA A 365 1.43 -21.36 11.20
N LEU A 366 0.50 -20.39 11.09
CA LEU A 366 0.80 -18.97 11.29
C LEU A 366 1.40 -18.69 12.68
N GLU A 367 0.83 -19.30 13.73
CA GLU A 367 1.33 -19.19 15.11
C GLU A 367 2.79 -19.66 15.20
N GLN A 368 3.12 -20.81 14.61
CA GLN A 368 4.49 -21.35 14.56
C GLN A 368 5.45 -20.45 13.77
N GLY A 369 5.02 -19.92 12.61
CA GLY A 369 5.85 -19.05 11.80
C GLY A 369 6.15 -17.71 12.46
N VAL A 370 5.20 -17.15 13.20
CA VAL A 370 5.43 -15.95 14.02
C VAL A 370 6.42 -16.25 15.15
N GLU A 371 6.26 -17.37 15.86
CA GLU A 371 7.19 -17.75 16.94
C GLU A 371 8.63 -17.87 16.42
N GLU A 372 8.83 -18.49 15.27
CA GLU A 372 10.16 -18.66 14.67
C GLU A 372 10.76 -17.32 14.21
N GLU A 373 9.97 -16.44 13.58
CA GLU A 373 10.46 -15.11 13.18
C GLU A 373 10.88 -14.28 14.41
N LEU A 374 10.12 -14.35 15.50
CA LEU A 374 10.47 -13.68 16.76
C LEU A 374 11.74 -14.27 17.37
N ARG A 375 11.92 -15.60 17.32
CA ARG A 375 13.15 -16.27 17.79
C ARG A 375 14.37 -15.84 17.00
N ILE A 376 14.27 -15.78 15.67
CA ILE A 376 15.35 -15.31 14.77
C ILE A 376 15.73 -13.87 15.13
N ARG A 377 14.73 -13.00 15.36
CA ARG A 377 14.96 -11.60 15.71
C ARG A 377 15.65 -11.45 17.06
N GLN A 378 15.24 -12.20 18.08
CA GLN A 378 15.88 -12.19 19.40
C GLN A 378 17.35 -12.62 19.31
N ALA A 379 17.64 -13.71 18.58
CA ALA A 379 19.00 -14.18 18.36
C ALA A 379 19.88 -13.13 17.64
N ALA A 380 19.32 -12.42 16.65
CA ALA A 380 20.03 -11.35 15.95
C ALA A 380 20.39 -10.17 16.88
N GLN A 381 19.46 -9.78 17.77
CA GLN A 381 19.69 -8.71 18.76
C GLN A 381 20.75 -9.09 19.79
N GLU A 382 20.75 -10.32 20.28
CA GLU A 382 21.76 -10.83 21.21
C GLU A 382 23.15 -10.92 20.55
N GLY A 383 23.20 -11.31 19.28
CA GLY A 383 24.42 -11.34 18.49
C GLY A 383 25.07 -9.96 18.31
N GLN A 384 24.26 -8.93 18.01
CA GLN A 384 24.74 -7.54 17.90
C GLN A 384 25.28 -7.00 19.23
N GLN A 385 24.57 -7.22 20.34
CA GLN A 385 25.04 -6.79 21.66
C GLN A 385 26.33 -7.50 22.10
N THR A 386 26.51 -8.76 21.70
CA THR A 386 27.72 -9.53 21.99
C THR A 386 28.91 -9.07 21.13
N ALA A 387 28.66 -8.66 19.88
CA ALA A 387 29.68 -8.10 19.00
C ALA A 387 30.14 -6.71 19.49
N GLU A 388 29.22 -5.84 19.91
CA GLU A 388 29.56 -4.52 20.48
C GLU A 388 30.38 -4.65 21.78
N ARG A 389 30.09 -5.65 22.62
CA ARG A 389 30.86 -5.92 23.85
C ARG A 389 32.24 -6.54 23.62
N ARG A 390 32.50 -7.13 22.44
CA ARG A 390 33.81 -7.69 22.06
C ARG A 390 34.66 -6.70 21.25
N GLY A 391 34.05 -5.63 20.74
CA GLY A 391 34.70 -4.54 20.01
C GLY A 391 35.12 -3.34 20.88
N MET A 392 34.78 -3.36 22.18
CA MET A 392 35.37 -2.53 23.23
C MET A 392 36.40 -3.34 24.01
#